data_AF-A0A1V6MZ54-F1
#
_entry.id   AF-A0A1V6MZ54-F1
#
_cell.length_a   1.000
_cell.length_b   1.000
_cell.length_c   1.000
_cell.angle_alpha   90.00
_cell.angle_beta   90.00
_cell.angle_gamma   90.00
#
_symmetry.space_group_name_H-M   'P 1'
#
loop_
_entity.id
_entity.type
_entity.pdbx_description
1 polymer ?
#
loop_
_entity_poly.entity_id
_entity_poly.type
_entity_poly.pdbx_seq_one_letter_code
_entity_poly.pdbx_strand_id
1 'polypeptide(L)'
;MSQMPRSVKSVCALLLVIGAGSLLPALWFVAEAGTLGTGAMGELIVGLLLLKVLPFGMLAVGSVVIAAQFGHGGDRVRIGAVVVGSVVAGLCAIGALVHDGSWSFGIGAGFLVIVLLTSQDARDWFGRWPR
;
A
#
# COMPACT_ATOMS: atom_id res chain seq x y z
N MET A 1 7.06 -22.89 17.55
CA MET A 1 6.72 -21.61 16.88
C MET A 1 7.89 -21.23 15.99
N SER A 2 7.81 -21.47 14.69
CA SER A 2 8.90 -21.07 13.77
C SER A 2 9.00 -19.55 13.79
N GLN A 3 10.18 -19.03 14.14
CA GLN A 3 10.41 -17.59 14.09
C GLN A 3 10.28 -17.13 12.65
N MET A 4 9.35 -16.21 12.39
CA MET A 4 9.22 -15.53 11.12
C MET A 4 10.57 -14.93 10.67
N PRO A 5 11.01 -15.14 9.42
CA PRO A 5 12.24 -14.57 8.90
C PRO A 5 12.24 -13.04 9.02
N ARG A 6 13.42 -12.45 9.21
CA ARG A 6 13.55 -10.98 9.33
C ARG A 6 13.05 -10.24 8.08
N SER A 7 13.23 -10.82 6.88
CA SER A 7 12.70 -10.28 5.62
C SER A 7 11.18 -10.16 5.64
N VAL A 8 10.48 -11.21 6.08
CA VAL A 8 9.02 -11.25 6.18
C VAL A 8 8.49 -10.24 7.20
N LYS A 9 9.16 -10.11 8.35
CA LYS A 9 8.83 -9.08 9.36
C LYS A 9 9.04 -7.66 8.83
N SER A 10 10.13 -7.43 8.11
CA SER A 10 10.44 -6.13 7.52
C SER A 10 9.40 -5.72 6.47
N VAL A 11 8.99 -6.66 5.62
CA VAL A 11 7.92 -6.42 4.63
C VAL A 11 6.58 -6.12 5.32
N CYS A 12 6.23 -6.87 6.37
CA CYS A 12 5.02 -6.61 7.13
C CYS A 12 5.03 -5.20 7.76
N ALA A 13 6.15 -4.79 8.36
CA ALA A 13 6.32 -3.44 8.88
C ALA A 13 6.23 -2.38 7.77
N LEU A 14 6.85 -2.62 6.60
CA LEU A 14 6.76 -1.74 5.44
C LEU A 14 5.33 -1.59 4.94
N LEU A 15 4.57 -2.68 4.83
CA LEU A 15 3.17 -2.63 4.43
C LEU A 15 2.32 -1.82 5.41
N LEU A 16 2.56 -1.96 6.71
CA LEU A 16 1.88 -1.15 7.73
C LEU A 16 2.25 0.34 7.63
N VAL A 17 3.53 0.65 7.40
CA VAL A 17 3.99 2.04 7.21
C VAL A 17 3.39 2.63 5.93
N ILE A 18 3.35 1.88 4.84
CA ILE A 18 2.73 2.30 3.57
C ILE A 18 1.23 2.53 3.78
N GLY A 19 0.54 1.60 4.44
CA GLY A 19 -0.89 1.71 4.74
C GLY A 19 -1.20 2.93 5.60
N ALA A 20 -0.49 3.11 6.71
CA ALA A 20 -0.63 4.28 7.58
C ALA A 20 -0.27 5.58 6.86
N GLY A 21 0.82 5.59 6.09
CA GLY A 21 1.26 6.74 5.30
C GLY A 21 0.24 7.14 4.23
N SER A 22 -0.49 6.18 3.66
CA SER A 22 -1.55 6.45 2.67
C SER A 22 -2.82 7.06 3.27
N LEU A 23 -3.02 6.98 4.59
CA LEU A 23 -4.15 7.61 5.26
C LEU A 23 -3.99 9.14 5.39
N LEU A 24 -2.76 9.63 5.51
CA LEU A 24 -2.48 11.07 5.60
C LEU A 24 -3.02 11.87 4.39
N PRO A 25 -2.69 11.53 3.13
CA PRO A 25 -3.24 12.21 1.96
C PRO A 25 -4.74 11.97 1.81
N ALA A 26 -5.26 10.78 2.18
CA ALA A 26 -6.70 10.52 2.18
C ALA A 26 -7.46 11.46 3.12
N LEU A 27 -6.97 11.64 4.36
CA LEU A 27 -7.53 12.57 5.34
C LEU A 27 -7.42 14.02 4.86
N TRP A 28 -6.31 14.37 4.23
CA TRP A 28 -6.12 15.70 3.63
C TRP A 28 -7.18 16.00 2.57
N PHE A 29 -7.40 15.08 1.60
CA PHE A 29 -8.42 15.26 0.57
C PHE A 29 -9.84 15.32 1.15
N VAL A 30 -10.13 14.56 2.22
CA VAL A 30 -11.42 14.65 2.93
C VAL A 30 -11.58 16.01 3.61
N ALA A 31 -10.52 16.55 4.21
CA ALA A 31 -10.54 17.89 4.80
C ALA A 31 -10.74 18.98 3.74
N GLU A 32 -10.05 18.90 2.60
CA GLU A 32 -10.27 19.81 1.46
C GLU A 32 -11.69 19.71 0.88
N ALA A 33 -12.24 18.51 0.79
CA ALA A 33 -13.62 18.32 0.35
C ALA A 33 -14.63 18.96 1.34
N GLY A 34 -14.33 18.92 2.65
CA GLY A 34 -15.17 19.53 3.68
C GLY A 34 -15.14 21.06 3.72
N THR A 35 -14.12 21.69 3.14
CA THR A 35 -13.99 23.16 3.11
C THR A 35 -14.55 23.80 1.83
N LEU A 36 -14.88 22.99 0.81
CA LEU A 36 -15.45 23.48 -0.44
C LEU A 36 -16.95 23.74 -0.29
N GLY A 37 -17.36 24.99 -0.54
CA GLY A 37 -18.73 25.46 -0.42
C GLY A 37 -19.72 24.77 -1.36
N THR A 38 -20.94 24.57 -0.86
CA THR A 38 -22.07 23.89 -1.51
C THR A 38 -22.62 24.68 -2.71
N GLY A 39 -22.14 24.35 -3.90
CA GLY A 39 -22.73 24.75 -5.18
C GLY A 39 -22.50 23.66 -6.22
N ALA A 40 -23.19 23.70 -7.36
CA ALA A 40 -23.14 22.62 -8.38
C ALA A 40 -21.71 22.30 -8.88
N MET A 41 -20.83 23.31 -8.97
CA MET A 41 -19.40 23.12 -9.24
C MET A 41 -18.63 22.54 -8.04
N GLY A 42 -19.01 22.91 -6.82
CA GLY A 42 -18.42 22.38 -5.58
C GLY A 42 -18.70 20.89 -5.38
N GLU A 43 -19.92 20.42 -5.65
CA GLU A 43 -20.27 18.99 -5.57
C GLU A 43 -19.45 18.14 -6.55
N LEU A 44 -19.19 18.63 -7.76
CA LEU A 44 -18.37 17.92 -8.74
C LEU A 44 -16.90 17.81 -8.27
N ILE A 45 -16.35 18.89 -7.70
CA ILE A 45 -14.97 18.91 -7.18
C ILE A 45 -14.85 18.01 -5.95
N VAL A 46 -15.83 18.05 -5.04
CA VAL A 46 -15.92 17.13 -3.89
C VAL A 46 -16.00 15.68 -4.35
N GLY A 47 -16.82 15.39 -5.37
CA GLY A 47 -16.91 14.06 -5.96
C GLY A 47 -15.58 13.57 -6.54
N LEU A 48 -14.86 14.42 -7.27
CA LEU A 48 -13.53 14.11 -7.81
C LEU A 48 -12.47 13.91 -6.71
N LEU A 49 -12.51 14.71 -5.64
CA LEU A 49 -11.63 14.55 -4.49
C LEU A 49 -11.89 13.24 -3.76
N LEU A 50 -13.16 12.88 -3.53
CA LEU A 50 -13.53 11.59 -2.95
C LEU A 50 -13.17 10.40 -3.85
N LEU A 51 -13.28 10.57 -5.17
CA LEU A 51 -12.81 9.56 -6.12
C LEU A 51 -11.29 9.34 -6.01
N LYS A 52 -10.51 10.38 -5.72
CA LYS A 52 -9.08 10.25 -5.43
C LYS A 52 -8.79 9.56 -4.10
N VAL A 53 -9.69 9.62 -3.11
CA VAL A 53 -9.51 8.95 -1.80
C VAL A 53 -9.63 7.42 -1.92
N LEU A 54 -10.47 6.92 -2.83
CA LEU A 54 -10.70 5.48 -3.05
C LEU A 54 -9.41 4.65 -3.23
N PRO A 55 -8.48 4.99 -4.14
CA PRO A 55 -7.25 4.23 -4.32
C PRO A 55 -6.37 4.20 -3.06
N PHE A 56 -6.32 5.30 -2.29
CA PHE A 56 -5.58 5.33 -1.02
C PHE A 56 -6.25 4.45 0.04
N GLY A 57 -7.58 4.48 0.13
CA GLY A 57 -8.33 3.61 1.03
C GLY A 57 -8.16 2.12 0.69
N MET A 58 -8.24 1.76 -0.60
CA MET A 58 -7.99 0.40 -1.06
C MET A 58 -6.57 -0.06 -0.76
N LEU A 59 -5.57 0.82 -0.94
CA LEU A 59 -4.19 0.55 -0.58
C LEU A 59 -4.01 0.32 0.92
N ALA A 60 -4.58 1.18 1.76
CA ALA A 60 -4.52 1.06 3.22
C ALA A 60 -5.15 -0.25 3.70
N VAL A 61 -6.37 -0.56 3.23
CA VAL A 61 -7.06 -1.79 3.59
C VAL A 61 -6.31 -3.01 3.05
N GLY A 62 -5.90 -2.99 1.78
CA GLY A 62 -5.17 -4.08 1.15
C GLY A 62 -3.84 -4.38 1.85
N SER A 63 -3.06 -3.36 2.18
CA SER A 63 -1.79 -3.51 2.89
C SER A 63 -1.97 -4.05 4.31
N VAL A 64 -2.96 -3.55 5.07
CA VAL A 64 -3.26 -4.04 6.42
C VAL A 64 -3.82 -5.46 6.41
N VAL A 65 -4.77 -5.78 5.53
CA VAL A 65 -5.36 -7.13 5.41
C VAL A 65 -4.27 -8.13 5.06
N ILE A 66 -3.42 -7.81 4.10
CA ILE A 66 -2.33 -8.70 3.71
C ILE A 66 -1.31 -8.83 4.84
N ALA A 67 -0.93 -7.74 5.51
CA ALA A 67 -0.03 -7.79 6.66
C ALA A 67 -0.59 -8.67 7.80
N ALA A 68 -1.89 -8.62 8.07
CA ALA A 68 -2.55 -9.49 9.05
C ALA A 68 -2.49 -10.98 8.64
N GLN A 69 -2.49 -11.25 7.34
CA GLN A 69 -2.41 -12.61 6.80
C GLN A 69 -0.99 -13.18 6.76
N PHE A 70 0.06 -12.38 6.97
CA PHE A 70 1.45 -12.88 7.00
C PHE A 70 1.64 -13.96 8.08
N GLY A 71 0.90 -13.88 9.19
CA GLY A 71 0.91 -14.87 10.27
C GLY A 71 0.38 -16.26 9.87
N HIS A 72 -0.50 -16.32 8.87
CA HIS A 72 -1.06 -17.57 8.34
C HIS A 72 -0.21 -18.16 7.20
N GLY A 73 0.67 -17.35 6.59
CA GLY A 73 1.54 -17.77 5.50
C GLY A 73 0.80 -18.09 4.19
N GLY A 74 1.43 -18.88 3.31
CA GLY A 74 0.84 -19.30 2.04
C GLY A 74 1.19 -18.42 0.83
N ASP A 75 1.24 -19.03 -0.35
CA ASP A 75 1.61 -18.37 -1.60
C ASP A 75 0.63 -17.26 -2.02
N ARG A 76 -0.66 -17.38 -1.65
CA ARG A 76 -1.66 -16.34 -1.92
C ARG A 76 -1.33 -15.03 -1.21
N VAL A 77 -0.85 -15.10 0.03
CA VAL A 77 -0.45 -13.93 0.82
C VAL A 77 0.78 -13.28 0.19
N ARG A 78 1.75 -14.10 -0.25
CA ARG A 78 2.94 -13.63 -0.97
C ARG A 78 2.58 -12.92 -2.27
N ILE A 79 1.73 -13.52 -3.10
CA ILE A 79 1.28 -12.92 -4.37
C ILE A 79 0.53 -11.61 -4.10
N GLY A 80 -0.40 -11.60 -3.14
CA GLY A 80 -1.11 -10.39 -2.75
C GLY A 80 -0.16 -9.28 -2.34
N ALA A 81 0.85 -9.59 -1.53
CA ALA A 81 1.82 -8.61 -1.06
C ALA A 81 2.69 -8.05 -2.20
N VAL A 82 3.07 -8.88 -3.18
CA VAL A 82 3.76 -8.44 -4.40
C VAL A 82 2.87 -7.54 -5.24
N VAL A 83 1.58 -7.87 -5.38
CA VAL A 83 0.62 -7.04 -6.11
C VAL A 83 0.48 -5.67 -5.44
N VAL A 84 0.31 -5.62 -4.11
CA VAL A 84 0.26 -4.35 -3.37
C VAL A 84 1.55 -3.56 -3.53
N GLY A 85 2.72 -4.19 -3.39
CA GLY A 85 4.01 -3.53 -3.61
C GLY A 85 4.14 -2.94 -5.02
N SER A 86 3.64 -3.66 -6.03
CA SER A 86 3.65 -3.20 -7.43
C SER A 86 2.70 -2.03 -7.67
N VAL A 87 1.50 -2.07 -7.07
CA VAL A 87 0.52 -0.98 -7.13
C VAL A 87 1.09 0.28 -6.45
N VAL A 88 1.73 0.14 -5.30
CA VAL A 88 2.42 1.25 -4.60
C VAL A 88 3.50 1.84 -5.49
N ALA A 89 4.40 0.99 -6.02
CA ALA A 89 5.49 1.46 -6.88
C ALA A 89 4.96 2.19 -8.13
N GLY A 90 3.91 1.64 -8.77
CA GLY A 90 3.29 2.24 -9.95
C GLY A 90 2.60 3.57 -9.65
N LEU A 91 1.79 3.65 -8.60
CA LEU A 91 1.13 4.90 -8.19
C LEU A 91 2.15 5.98 -7.80
N CYS A 92 3.21 5.60 -7.10
CA CYS A 92 4.27 6.53 -6.74
C CYS A 92 5.14 6.94 -7.92
N ALA A 93 5.34 6.07 -8.93
CA ALA A 93 6.00 6.44 -10.18
C ALA A 93 5.18 7.45 -10.97
N ILE A 94 3.86 7.26 -11.07
CA ILE A 94 2.94 8.24 -11.69
C ILE A 94 2.99 9.55 -10.89
N GLY A 95 2.92 9.48 -9.56
CA GLY A 95 3.03 10.65 -8.69
C GLY A 95 4.34 11.42 -8.88
N ALA A 96 5.48 10.73 -8.98
CA ALA A 96 6.78 11.35 -9.20
C ALA A 96 6.90 12.04 -10.58
N LEU A 97 6.21 11.51 -11.60
CA LEU A 97 6.14 12.13 -12.92
C LEU A 97 5.27 13.40 -12.95
N VAL A 98 4.31 13.53 -12.02
CA VAL A 98 3.30 14.59 -12.02
C VAL A 98 3.54 15.65 -10.93
N HIS A 99 4.09 15.28 -9.77
CA HIS A 99 4.13 16.09 -8.56
C HIS A 99 5.46 15.91 -7.79
N ASP A 100 6.57 16.41 -8.34
CA ASP A 100 7.90 16.49 -7.71
C ASP A 100 8.51 15.19 -7.12
N GLY A 101 9.85 15.17 -6.99
CA GLY A 101 10.63 13.99 -6.60
C GLY A 101 10.37 13.43 -5.20
N SER A 102 9.48 14.01 -4.39
CA SER A 102 9.11 13.52 -3.05
C SER A 102 8.37 12.18 -3.09
N TRP A 103 7.75 11.82 -4.22
CA TRP A 103 7.06 10.54 -4.42
C TRP A 103 8.01 9.37 -4.71
N SER A 104 9.30 9.64 -4.94
CA SER A 104 10.34 8.64 -5.18
C SER A 104 10.49 7.65 -4.03
N PHE A 105 10.18 8.07 -2.80
CA PHE A 105 10.24 7.21 -1.61
C PHE A 105 9.28 6.02 -1.74
N GLY A 106 8.08 6.21 -2.28
CA GLY A 106 7.11 5.14 -2.47
C GLY A 106 7.50 4.15 -3.57
N ILE A 107 8.24 4.61 -4.60
CA ILE A 107 8.85 3.73 -5.61
C ILE A 107 9.84 2.78 -4.95
N GLY A 108 10.76 3.34 -4.14
CA GLY A 108 11.76 2.56 -3.41
C GLY A 108 11.13 1.57 -2.43
N ALA A 109 10.13 2.01 -1.66
CA ALA A 109 9.42 1.16 -0.72
C ALA A 109 8.67 0.01 -1.42
N GLY A 110 7.96 0.29 -2.52
CA GLY A 110 7.28 -0.73 -3.31
C GLY A 110 8.25 -1.74 -3.93
N PHE A 111 9.38 -1.27 -4.47
CA PHE A 111 10.41 -2.15 -5.02
C PHE A 111 11.07 -3.03 -3.95
N LEU A 112 11.35 -2.46 -2.78
CA LEU A 112 11.92 -3.18 -1.65
C LEU A 112 10.98 -4.29 -1.16
N VAL A 113 9.67 -4.03 -1.10
CA VAL A 113 8.64 -5.04 -0.80
C VAL A 113 8.71 -6.19 -1.82
N ILE A 114 8.77 -5.89 -3.11
CA ILE A 114 8.87 -6.91 -4.17
C ILE A 114 10.14 -7.75 -3.98
N VAL A 115 11.31 -7.12 -3.88
CA VAL A 115 12.62 -7.81 -3.76
C VAL A 115 12.67 -8.70 -2.53
N LEU A 116 12.20 -8.21 -1.37
CA LEU A 116 12.21 -8.99 -0.14
C LEU A 116 11.25 -10.20 -0.22
N LEU A 117 10.14 -10.09 -0.95
CA LEU A 117 9.18 -11.18 -1.17
C LEU A 117 9.60 -12.18 -2.26
N THR A 118 10.48 -11.80 -3.18
CA THR A 118 11.09 -12.72 -4.15
C THR A 118 12.30 -13.47 -3.61
N SER A 119 12.85 -13.07 -2.46
CA SER A 119 13.95 -13.79 -1.80
C SER A 119 13.60 -15.26 -1.52
N GLN A 120 14.59 -16.15 -1.59
CA GLN A 120 14.42 -17.58 -1.32
C GLN A 120 13.85 -17.81 0.10
N ASP A 121 14.35 -17.08 1.10
CA ASP A 121 13.86 -17.16 2.48
C ASP A 121 12.36 -16.85 2.61
N ALA A 122 11.87 -15.84 1.88
CA ALA A 122 10.45 -15.49 1.88
C ALA A 122 9.63 -16.56 1.16
N ARG A 123 10.09 -17.05 0.01
CA ARG A 123 9.44 -18.13 -0.74
C ARG A 123 9.32 -19.41 0.10
N ASP A 124 10.39 -19.80 0.79
CA ASP A 124 10.43 -20.99 1.63
C ASP A 124 9.59 -20.81 2.90
N TRP A 125 9.45 -19.59 3.42
CA TRP A 125 8.51 -19.30 4.49
C TRP A 125 7.06 -19.45 4.03
N PHE A 126 6.68 -18.82 2.92
CA PHE A 126 5.29 -18.88 2.43
C PHE A 126 4.91 -20.27 1.90
N GLY A 127 5.86 -21.02 1.33
CA GLY A 127 5.67 -22.38 0.83
C GLY A 127 5.56 -23.46 1.91
N ARG A 128 5.88 -23.16 3.17
CA ARG A 128 5.76 -24.09 4.31
C ARG A 128 4.32 -24.29 4.80
N TRP A 129 3.39 -23.46 4.35
CA TRP A 129 2.01 -23.46 4.84
C TRP A 129 1.09 -24.19 3.84
N PRO A 130 0.21 -25.08 4.32
CA PRO A 130 -0.78 -25.74 3.47
C PRO A 130 -1.70 -24.71 2.82
N ARG A 131 -2.04 -24.94 1.53
CA ARG A 131 -2.82 -24.03 0.68
C ARG A 131 -4.26 -23.83 1.13
#